data_AF-A0A847I4D7-F1
#
_entry.id   AF-A0A847I4D7-F1
#
_cell.length_a   1.000
_cell.length_b   1.000
_cell.length_c   1.000
_cell.angle_alpha   90.00
_cell.angle_beta   90.00
_cell.angle_gamma   90.00
#
_symmetry.space_group_name_H-M   'P 1'
#
loop_
_entity.id
_entity.type
_entity.pdbx_description
1 polymer ?
#
loop_
_entity_poly.entity_id
_entity_poly.type
_entity_poly.pdbx_seq_one_letter_code
_entity_poly.pdbx_strand_id
1 'polypeptide(L)'
;MMRRRLSTVLLLVLVNAALAHEGEQPTPLVIDTDMGLDDAVALAVALQSPHVEIAAIVACEGAAGGQTAVAHLERMLDLFNRPDIPLYSSVTIASSKPAPPFRQFAEHAVRAALPTEAKPRRQPFSAEAYAQPASLTVLALGPLTNLAAALQTTPAIKERIGRMIIAGPADPQKNWNLSYDPQAWHAVRASGLKLEFVADGAPCKPESWRQTAPAIGRNTSLGANFIRHLLAEAGVREHYVSRWPGFSDELTFLYCTDPDLFARNGQGGVFIPRDPQALLATFAHDVANGRQHKRRVVLNDLALPEEMLCADLRQRREAIIAKNGEIEWFLELLTSELHDHLGAYSLIGAKMGLRAAELLNAPPHAMKVTSYSAAMPPVSCMNDGLIVASGSTPGRGLYKHEPGDAGSTRVRFEYNGRALVLSLKPEYSARIAADVRRLEREFGLARREYWEGVRRVALEIWENWHRGEIFEVLPGEV
;
A
#
# COMPACT_ATOMS: atom_id res chain seq x y z
N MET A 1 44.63 30.84 38.13
CA MET A 1 44.87 29.57 37.42
C MET A 1 43.56 28.81 37.31
N MET A 2 42.99 28.74 36.09
CA MET A 2 41.64 28.29 35.78
C MET A 2 41.45 26.78 36.01
N ARG A 3 40.42 26.41 36.78
CA ARG A 3 39.79 25.07 36.73
C ARG A 3 38.68 25.12 35.67
N ARG A 4 38.95 24.59 34.48
CA ARG A 4 37.92 24.35 33.44
C ARG A 4 37.12 23.10 33.82
N ARG A 5 35.83 23.28 34.07
CA ARG A 5 34.83 22.20 34.01
C ARG A 5 34.62 21.88 32.52
N LEU A 6 34.99 20.68 32.08
CA LEU A 6 34.51 20.15 30.81
C LEU A 6 33.16 19.47 31.10
N SER A 7 32.08 20.11 30.69
CA SER A 7 30.77 19.49 30.57
C SER A 7 30.74 18.70 29.26
N THR A 8 30.73 17.38 29.35
CA THR A 8 30.52 16.50 28.18
C THR A 8 29.04 16.55 27.83
N VAL A 9 28.66 17.39 26.85
CA VAL A 9 27.37 17.29 26.17
C VAL A 9 27.48 16.14 25.19
N LEU A 10 26.92 14.98 25.56
CA LEU A 10 26.76 13.85 24.67
C LEU A 10 25.62 14.17 23.70
N LEU A 11 25.95 14.73 22.54
CA LEU A 11 25.01 14.92 21.44
C LEU A 11 24.73 13.54 20.84
N LEU A 12 23.66 12.88 21.30
CA LEU A 12 23.09 11.69 20.68
C LEU A 12 22.49 12.09 19.33
N VAL A 13 23.34 12.22 18.31
CA VAL A 13 22.89 12.17 16.92
C VAL A 13 22.52 10.72 16.66
N LEU A 14 21.23 10.40 16.76
CA LEU A 14 20.66 9.22 16.14
C LEU A 14 20.87 9.35 14.64
N VAL A 15 21.99 8.81 14.16
CA VAL A 15 22.23 8.64 12.73
C VAL A 15 21.23 7.59 12.26
N ASN A 16 20.12 8.04 11.68
CA ASN A 16 19.24 7.22 10.85
C ASN A 16 20.02 6.79 9.59
N ALA A 17 20.93 5.84 9.74
CA ALA A 17 21.75 5.29 8.66
C ALA A 17 20.98 4.31 7.74
N ALA A 18 19.65 4.25 7.84
CA ALA A 18 18.84 3.26 7.13
C ALA A 18 18.11 3.79 5.87
N LEU A 19 18.05 5.10 5.62
CA LEU A 19 17.22 5.65 4.53
C LEU A 19 17.86 6.86 3.83
N ALA A 20 19.13 6.75 3.42
CA ALA A 20 19.62 7.61 2.35
C ALA A 20 19.24 6.95 1.01
N HIS A 21 18.04 7.24 0.51
CA HIS A 21 17.72 7.07 -0.91
C HIS A 21 17.46 8.47 -1.46
N GLU A 22 18.33 8.93 -2.36
CA GLU A 22 18.13 10.15 -3.13
C GLU A 22 16.98 9.93 -4.12
N GLY A 23 15.78 10.26 -3.64
CA GLY A 23 14.56 10.50 -4.39
C GLY A 23 13.80 11.60 -3.66
N GLU A 24 12.85 12.24 -4.33
CA GLU A 24 11.91 13.17 -3.69
C GLU A 24 11.31 12.49 -2.46
N GLN A 25 11.51 13.11 -1.30
CA GLN A 25 11.13 12.53 -0.02
C GLN A 25 9.60 12.33 0.00
N PRO A 26 9.09 11.20 0.50
CA PRO A 26 7.65 11.00 0.64
C PRO A 26 7.02 12.16 1.41
N THR A 27 5.80 12.56 1.02
CA THR A 27 5.11 13.66 1.69
C THR A 27 4.76 13.24 3.12
N PRO A 28 5.23 13.94 4.16
CA PRO A 28 4.82 13.64 5.53
C PRO A 28 3.35 14.00 5.72
N LEU A 29 2.56 13.02 6.12
CA LEU A 29 1.10 13.10 6.11
C LEU A 29 0.52 12.75 7.48
N VAL A 30 -0.34 13.62 7.99
CA VAL A 30 -1.25 13.31 9.10
C VAL A 30 -2.65 13.14 8.52
N ILE A 31 -3.31 12.03 8.82
CA ILE A 31 -4.68 11.75 8.38
C ILE A 31 -5.62 11.89 9.58
N ASP A 32 -6.56 12.83 9.50
CA ASP A 32 -7.62 13.06 10.49
C ASP A 32 -8.95 12.58 9.90
N THR A 33 -9.46 11.47 10.41
CA THR A 33 -10.51 10.68 9.76
C THR A 33 -11.56 10.19 10.75
N ASP A 34 -12.83 10.27 10.34
CA ASP A 34 -14.00 9.78 11.08
C ASP A 34 -14.52 8.44 10.54
N MET A 35 -13.75 7.77 9.68
CA MET A 35 -13.93 6.38 9.25
C MET A 35 -15.31 6.06 8.65
N GLY A 36 -15.80 6.94 7.77
CA GLY A 36 -16.84 6.65 6.80
C GLY A 36 -16.42 5.60 5.76
N LEU A 37 -17.30 5.35 4.79
CA LEU A 37 -17.05 4.35 3.74
C LEU A 37 -15.95 4.82 2.78
N ASP A 38 -16.02 6.09 2.38
CA ASP A 38 -15.05 6.82 1.58
C ASP A 38 -13.72 7.00 2.32
N ASP A 39 -13.72 7.36 3.61
CA ASP A 39 -12.49 7.37 4.43
C ASP A 39 -11.78 6.02 4.39
N ALA A 40 -12.53 4.93 4.57
CA ALA A 40 -11.97 3.59 4.62
C ALA A 40 -11.34 3.20 3.28
N VAL A 41 -11.93 3.61 2.17
CA VAL A 41 -11.36 3.43 0.82
C VAL A 41 -10.12 4.30 0.64
N ALA A 42 -10.17 5.59 0.98
CA ALA A 42 -9.03 6.50 0.90
C ALA A 42 -7.84 6.01 1.74
N LEU A 43 -8.11 5.53 2.95
CA LEU A 43 -7.09 4.98 3.84
C LEU A 43 -6.50 3.67 3.31
N ALA A 44 -7.30 2.81 2.65
CA ALA A 44 -6.79 1.59 2.02
C ALA A 44 -5.78 1.90 0.89
N VAL A 45 -5.97 3.03 0.18
CA VAL A 45 -4.98 3.53 -0.80
C VAL A 45 -3.78 4.12 -0.06
N ALA A 46 -4.00 5.01 0.90
CA ALA A 46 -2.94 5.71 1.64
C ALA A 46 -1.97 4.76 2.36
N LEU A 47 -2.48 3.73 3.03
CA LEU A 47 -1.67 2.74 3.76
C LEU A 47 -0.74 1.94 2.85
N GLN A 48 -1.04 1.91 1.54
CA GLN A 48 -0.23 1.23 0.55
C GLN A 48 0.56 2.16 -0.37
N SER A 49 0.35 3.48 -0.27
CA SER A 49 1.01 4.42 -1.17
C SER A 49 2.51 4.59 -0.81
N PRO A 50 3.41 4.57 -1.81
CA PRO A 50 4.82 4.91 -1.63
C PRO A 50 5.08 6.43 -1.66
N HIS A 51 4.07 7.24 -2.01
CA HIS A 51 4.21 8.69 -2.19
C HIS A 51 4.12 9.47 -0.87
N VAL A 52 3.65 8.82 0.20
CA VAL A 52 3.40 9.44 1.50
C VAL A 52 4.09 8.67 2.63
N GLU A 53 4.57 9.42 3.60
CA GLU A 53 4.96 8.92 4.92
C GLU A 53 3.87 9.31 5.91
N ILE A 54 3.03 8.36 6.31
CA ILE A 54 1.96 8.62 7.28
C ILE A 54 2.61 8.76 8.66
N ALA A 55 2.79 10.00 9.10
CA ALA A 55 3.40 10.37 10.38
C ALA A 55 2.48 10.09 11.57
N ALA A 56 1.17 10.24 11.37
CA ALA A 56 0.15 9.88 12.36
C ALA A 56 -1.21 9.69 11.69
N ILE A 57 -2.07 8.90 12.33
CA ILE A 57 -3.52 8.90 12.07
C ILE A 57 -4.23 9.34 13.35
N VAL A 58 -5.20 10.23 13.21
CA VAL A 58 -6.05 10.73 14.30
C VAL A 58 -7.48 10.33 13.99
N ALA A 59 -8.10 9.57 14.89
CA ALA A 59 -9.51 9.24 14.78
C ALA A 59 -10.38 10.46 15.12
N CYS A 60 -11.50 10.64 14.45
CA CYS A 60 -12.44 11.72 14.67
C CYS A 60 -13.85 11.17 14.98
N GLU A 61 -14.65 11.96 15.71
CA GLU A 61 -16.08 11.73 15.88
C GLU A 61 -16.83 12.31 14.67
N GLY A 62 -17.55 11.48 13.92
CA GLY A 62 -18.25 11.91 12.71
C GLY A 62 -19.10 10.81 12.08
N ALA A 63 -18.74 10.35 10.89
CA ALA A 63 -19.43 9.31 10.14
C ALA A 63 -19.54 8.02 10.97
N ALA A 64 -18.44 7.61 11.61
CA ALA A 64 -18.42 6.69 12.74
C ALA A 64 -18.32 7.43 14.08
N GLY A 65 -18.75 6.79 15.17
CA GLY A 65 -18.44 7.28 16.51
C GLY A 65 -16.94 7.19 16.79
N GLY A 66 -16.37 8.13 17.53
CA GLY A 66 -14.91 8.23 17.71
C GLY A 66 -14.26 6.96 18.27
N GLN A 67 -14.94 6.22 19.16
CA GLN A 67 -14.45 4.92 19.65
C GLN A 67 -14.50 3.83 18.56
N THR A 68 -15.55 3.82 17.74
CA THR A 68 -15.68 2.90 16.61
C THR A 68 -14.63 3.20 15.53
N ALA A 69 -14.40 4.48 15.23
CA ALA A 69 -13.36 4.92 14.30
C ALA A 69 -11.98 4.41 14.72
N VAL A 70 -11.62 4.57 16.00
CA VAL A 70 -10.36 4.02 16.53
C VAL A 70 -10.28 2.49 16.36
N ALA A 71 -11.35 1.77 16.68
CA ALA A 71 -11.37 0.31 16.54
C ALA A 71 -11.20 -0.13 15.07
N HIS A 72 -11.80 0.59 14.12
CA HIS A 72 -11.60 0.33 12.69
C HIS A 72 -10.17 0.66 12.24
N LEU A 73 -9.59 1.75 12.72
CA LEU A 73 -8.21 2.13 12.44
C LEU A 73 -7.20 1.11 12.97
N GLU A 74 -7.38 0.60 14.18
CA GLU A 74 -6.52 -0.47 14.72
C GLU A 74 -6.56 -1.72 13.81
N ARG A 75 -7.75 -2.11 13.34
CA ARG A 75 -7.94 -3.25 12.41
C ARG A 75 -7.36 -2.98 11.02
N MET A 76 -7.51 -1.76 10.50
CA MET A 76 -6.88 -1.35 9.24
C MET A 76 -5.36 -1.45 9.35
N LEU A 77 -4.76 -0.90 10.41
CA LEU A 77 -3.31 -0.96 10.61
C LEU A 77 -2.79 -2.39 10.77
N ASP A 78 -3.57 -3.31 11.34
CA ASP A 78 -3.22 -4.74 11.38
C ASP A 78 -3.37 -5.43 10.03
N LEU A 79 -4.48 -5.20 9.32
CA LEU A 79 -4.74 -5.75 7.99
C LEU A 79 -3.59 -5.37 7.03
N PHE A 80 -3.23 -4.09 7.01
CA PHE A 80 -2.20 -3.54 6.14
C PHE A 80 -0.77 -3.66 6.71
N ASN A 81 -0.55 -4.36 7.82
CA ASN A 81 0.76 -4.54 8.45
C ASN A 81 1.55 -3.22 8.65
N ARG A 82 0.87 -2.20 9.19
CA ARG A 82 1.42 -0.88 9.51
C ARG A 82 1.44 -0.56 11.01
N PRO A 83 2.10 -1.39 11.86
CA PRO A 83 2.26 -1.10 13.28
C PRO A 83 3.22 0.06 13.57
N ASP A 84 3.95 0.51 12.55
CA ASP A 84 4.83 1.66 12.61
C ASP A 84 4.09 3.00 12.70
N ILE A 85 2.82 3.07 12.28
CA ILE A 85 2.06 4.32 12.27
C ILE A 85 1.48 4.62 13.66
N PRO A 86 1.80 5.78 14.28
CA PRO A 86 1.13 6.25 15.48
C PRO A 86 -0.36 6.50 15.24
N LEU A 87 -1.21 5.90 16.07
CA LEU A 87 -2.66 6.10 16.05
C LEU A 87 -3.10 6.88 17.31
N TYR A 88 -3.81 7.98 17.12
CA TYR A 88 -4.37 8.79 18.19
C TYR A 88 -5.89 8.71 18.21
N SER A 89 -6.46 8.67 19.41
CA SER A 89 -7.90 8.72 19.63
C SER A 89 -8.45 10.12 19.37
N SER A 90 -9.77 10.23 19.14
CA SER A 90 -10.47 11.51 19.05
C SER A 90 -10.40 12.28 20.37
N VAL A 91 -10.42 13.61 20.28
CA VAL A 91 -10.71 14.45 21.43
C VAL A 91 -12.08 14.07 22.01
N THR A 92 -12.18 13.97 23.33
CA THR A 92 -13.44 13.64 24.00
C THR A 92 -14.27 14.91 24.13
N ILE A 93 -15.35 15.02 23.36
CA ILE A 93 -16.33 16.10 23.51
C ILE A 93 -17.63 15.50 24.00
N ALA A 94 -18.24 16.13 25.00
CA ALA A 94 -19.62 15.87 25.35
C ALA A 94 -20.52 16.37 24.22
N SER A 95 -20.70 15.58 23.17
CA SER A 95 -21.60 15.91 22.07
C SER A 95 -23.04 15.59 22.48
N SER A 96 -23.89 16.61 22.51
CA SER A 96 -25.34 16.45 22.66
C SER A 96 -26.05 16.18 21.33
N LYS A 97 -25.30 16.12 20.21
CA LYS A 97 -25.86 15.89 18.88
C LYS A 97 -26.19 14.41 18.69
N PRO A 98 -27.38 14.07 18.16
CA PRO A 98 -27.68 12.69 17.80
C PRO A 98 -26.73 12.22 16.69
N ALA A 99 -26.38 10.94 16.72
CA ALA A 99 -25.62 10.32 15.63
C ALA A 99 -26.36 10.49 14.29
N PRO A 100 -25.63 10.70 13.17
CA PRO A 100 -26.25 10.79 11.86
C PRO A 100 -26.95 9.45 11.51
N PRO A 101 -28.08 9.47 10.76
CA PRO A 101 -28.89 8.28 10.51
C PRO A 101 -28.15 7.13 9.81
N PHE A 102 -27.07 7.43 9.06
CA PHE A 102 -26.28 6.45 8.32
C PHE A 102 -25.15 5.81 9.15
N ARG A 103 -24.85 6.31 10.35
CA ARG A 103 -23.69 5.88 11.16
C ARG A 103 -23.64 4.38 11.37
N GLN A 104 -24.70 3.79 11.92
CA GLN A 104 -24.71 2.36 12.25
C GLN A 104 -24.50 1.47 11.02
N PHE A 105 -25.03 1.89 9.87
CA PHE A 105 -24.86 1.19 8.61
C PHE A 105 -23.42 1.26 8.12
N ALA A 106 -22.83 2.46 8.08
CA ALA A 106 -21.43 2.65 7.67
C ALA A 106 -20.48 1.88 8.61
N GLU A 107 -20.69 1.97 9.92
CA GLU A 107 -19.89 1.26 10.92
C GLU A 107 -19.95 -0.26 10.72
N HIS A 108 -21.14 -0.81 10.44
CA HIS A 108 -21.29 -2.24 10.17
C HIS A 108 -20.53 -2.67 8.91
N ALA A 109 -20.69 -1.92 7.82
CA ALA A 109 -20.07 -2.22 6.54
C ALA A 109 -18.54 -2.19 6.61
N VAL A 110 -17.95 -1.15 7.22
CA VAL A 110 -16.50 -1.07 7.43
C VAL A 110 -16.02 -2.22 8.31
N ARG A 111 -16.72 -2.51 9.41
CA ARG A 111 -16.36 -3.62 10.30
C ARG A 111 -16.38 -4.98 9.61
N ALA A 112 -17.34 -5.23 8.72
CA ALA A 112 -17.49 -6.50 8.01
C ALA A 112 -16.34 -6.75 7.00
N ALA A 113 -15.70 -5.69 6.50
CA ALA A 113 -14.55 -5.77 5.60
C ALA A 113 -13.20 -5.95 6.32
N LEU A 114 -13.19 -5.86 7.65
CA LEU A 114 -11.99 -5.86 8.48
C LEU A 114 -11.82 -7.18 9.25
N PRO A 115 -10.59 -7.53 9.66
CA PRO A 115 -10.37 -8.64 10.57
C PRO A 115 -11.15 -8.42 11.88
N THR A 116 -11.58 -9.53 12.50
CA THR A 116 -12.35 -9.53 13.75
C THR A 116 -11.52 -9.03 14.93
N GLU A 117 -10.22 -9.32 14.92
CA GLU A 117 -9.27 -9.01 15.97
C GLU A 117 -8.26 -7.98 15.48
N ALA A 118 -7.81 -7.13 16.42
CA ALA A 118 -6.72 -6.20 16.23
C ALA A 118 -5.96 -6.02 17.54
N LYS A 119 -4.66 -5.70 17.45
CA LYS A 119 -3.80 -5.36 18.58
C LYS A 119 -4.05 -3.89 18.95
N PRO A 120 -4.55 -3.62 20.18
CA PRO A 120 -4.72 -2.26 20.65
C PRO A 120 -3.39 -1.50 20.62
N ARG A 121 -3.38 -0.32 20.02
CA ARG A 121 -2.18 0.53 19.88
C ARG A 121 -2.45 2.02 19.96
N ARG A 122 -3.74 2.40 20.08
CA ARG A 122 -4.13 3.79 20.17
C ARG A 122 -3.46 4.51 21.33
N GLN A 123 -3.12 5.75 21.10
CA GLN A 123 -2.74 6.72 22.11
C GLN A 123 -3.96 7.61 22.41
N PRO A 124 -4.04 8.22 23.61
CA PRO A 124 -4.98 9.30 23.86
C PRO A 124 -4.76 10.45 22.88
N PHE A 125 -5.79 11.24 22.60
CA PHE A 125 -5.63 12.45 21.79
C PHE A 125 -4.50 13.35 22.32
N SER A 126 -3.66 13.86 21.42
CA SER A 126 -2.59 14.81 21.72
C SER A 126 -2.35 15.72 20.53
N ALA A 127 -2.08 17.00 20.79
CA ALA A 127 -1.68 17.96 19.76
C ALA A 127 -0.37 17.56 19.05
N GLU A 128 0.44 16.71 19.69
CA GLU A 128 1.68 16.16 19.12
C GLU A 128 1.46 15.37 17.84
N ALA A 129 0.24 14.83 17.63
CA ALA A 129 -0.14 14.16 16.39
C ALA A 129 0.01 15.05 15.15
N TYR A 130 -0.01 16.38 15.32
CA TYR A 130 0.14 17.38 14.25
C TYR A 130 1.45 18.17 14.36
N ALA A 131 2.43 17.70 15.13
CA ALA A 131 3.64 18.46 15.43
C ALA A 131 4.87 18.04 14.63
N GLN A 132 4.92 16.79 14.11
CA GLN A 132 6.11 16.23 13.49
C GLN A 132 5.80 15.36 12.26
N PRO A 133 6.68 15.36 11.23
CA PRO A 133 7.84 16.26 11.10
C PRO A 133 7.39 17.70 10.76
N ALA A 134 8.33 18.66 10.73
CA ALA A 134 8.00 20.02 10.30
C ALA A 134 7.54 20.07 8.84
N SER A 135 6.68 21.03 8.51
CA SER A 135 6.08 21.19 7.17
C SER A 135 5.26 19.97 6.71
N LEU A 136 4.53 19.35 7.64
CA LEU A 136 3.65 18.22 7.33
C LEU A 136 2.40 18.68 6.57
N THR A 137 1.82 17.74 5.82
CA THR A 137 0.49 17.88 5.23
C THR A 137 -0.53 17.26 6.18
N VAL A 138 -1.60 17.98 6.50
CA VAL A 138 -2.76 17.43 7.21
C VAL A 138 -3.86 17.18 6.18
N LEU A 139 -4.35 15.96 6.14
CA LEU A 139 -5.50 15.52 5.38
C LEU A 139 -6.69 15.37 6.33
N ALA A 140 -7.61 16.34 6.31
CA ALA A 140 -8.83 16.31 7.10
C ALA A 140 -9.98 15.71 6.28
N LEU A 141 -10.24 14.44 6.55
CA LEU A 141 -11.33 13.66 5.96
C LEU A 141 -12.62 13.73 6.81
N GLY A 142 -12.47 14.00 8.11
CA GLY A 142 -13.59 14.20 9.03
C GLY A 142 -13.76 15.64 9.54
N PRO A 143 -14.65 15.85 10.53
CA PRO A 143 -14.84 17.13 11.20
C PRO A 143 -13.54 17.69 11.82
N LEU A 144 -13.36 19.02 11.78
CA LEU A 144 -12.11 19.70 12.19
C LEU A 144 -11.91 19.81 13.72
N THR A 145 -12.70 19.08 14.49
CA THR A 145 -12.78 19.13 15.94
C THR A 145 -11.44 18.86 16.62
N ASN A 146 -10.74 17.82 16.18
CA ASN A 146 -9.42 17.45 16.67
C ASN A 146 -8.38 18.55 16.41
N LEU A 147 -8.31 19.05 15.17
CA LEU A 147 -7.38 20.12 14.80
C LEU A 147 -7.66 21.42 15.56
N ALA A 148 -8.93 21.78 15.75
CA ALA A 148 -9.31 22.95 16.54
C ALA A 148 -8.81 22.83 17.99
N ALA A 149 -9.00 21.66 18.63
CA ALA A 149 -8.50 21.39 19.96
C ALA A 149 -6.96 21.40 20.04
N ALA A 150 -6.29 20.85 19.03
CA ALA A 150 -4.84 20.87 18.94
C ALA A 150 -4.29 22.30 18.84
N LEU A 151 -4.89 23.14 17.99
CA LEU A 151 -4.51 24.55 17.83
C LEU A 151 -4.81 25.40 19.07
N GLN A 152 -5.89 25.08 19.79
CA GLN A 152 -6.24 25.76 21.04
C GLN A 152 -5.24 25.45 22.15
N THR A 153 -4.86 24.18 22.28
CA THR A 153 -3.93 23.73 23.34
C THR A 153 -2.49 24.05 23.02
N THR A 154 -2.09 23.96 21.75
CA THR A 154 -0.72 24.19 21.28
C THR A 154 -0.71 25.04 20.01
N PRO A 155 -0.91 26.38 20.08
CA PRO A 155 -1.00 27.24 18.89
C PRO A 155 0.20 27.18 17.95
N ALA A 156 1.38 26.81 18.46
CA ALA A 156 2.61 26.69 17.67
C ALA A 156 2.58 25.56 16.63
N ILE A 157 1.67 24.56 16.74
CA ILE A 157 1.58 23.50 15.72
C ILE A 157 1.21 24.05 14.34
N LYS A 158 0.57 25.22 14.26
CA LYS A 158 0.27 25.86 12.98
C LYS A 158 1.53 26.09 12.13
N GLU A 159 2.68 26.31 12.77
CA GLU A 159 3.97 26.53 12.10
C GLU A 159 4.57 25.23 11.58
N ARG A 160 4.06 24.08 12.04
CA ARG A 160 4.44 22.74 11.57
C ARG A 160 3.60 22.28 10.39
N ILE A 161 2.38 22.79 10.24
CA ILE A 161 1.47 22.44 9.15
C ILE A 161 1.84 23.25 7.91
N GLY A 162 2.51 22.61 6.94
CA GLY A 162 2.85 23.22 5.66
C GLY A 162 1.67 23.30 4.71
N ARG A 163 0.76 22.31 4.77
CA ARG A 163 -0.41 22.20 3.91
C ARG A 163 -1.59 21.59 4.67
N MET A 164 -2.78 22.16 4.51
CA MET A 164 -4.03 21.68 5.11
C MET A 164 -5.02 21.41 3.99
N ILE A 165 -5.32 20.13 3.76
CA ILE A 165 -6.23 19.67 2.71
C ILE A 165 -7.50 19.13 3.38
N ILE A 166 -8.65 19.65 2.99
CA ILE A 166 -9.95 19.34 3.59
C ILE A 166 -10.84 18.69 2.52
N ALA A 167 -11.45 17.56 2.87
CA ALA A 167 -12.42 16.89 2.02
C ALA A 167 -13.72 17.71 1.87
N GLY A 168 -14.21 17.78 0.65
CA GLY A 168 -15.47 18.43 0.31
C GLY A 168 -15.40 19.93 0.00
N PRO A 169 -16.55 20.56 -0.27
CA PRO A 169 -16.62 21.96 -0.70
C PRO A 169 -16.20 22.93 0.42
N ALA A 170 -15.74 24.13 0.04
CA ALA A 170 -15.38 25.17 1.01
C ALA A 170 -16.58 25.85 1.71
N ASP A 171 -17.79 25.65 1.20
CA ASP A 171 -19.02 26.19 1.78
C ASP A 171 -19.47 25.32 2.97
N PRO A 172 -19.42 25.82 4.22
CA PRO A 172 -19.78 25.03 5.40
C PRO A 172 -21.25 24.61 5.46
N GLN A 173 -22.13 25.19 4.64
CA GLN A 173 -23.51 24.72 4.52
C GLN A 173 -23.66 23.50 3.61
N LYS A 174 -22.66 23.25 2.75
CA LYS A 174 -22.63 22.13 1.80
C LYS A 174 -21.64 21.04 2.20
N ASN A 175 -20.67 21.38 3.03
CA ASN A 175 -19.69 20.45 3.55
C ASN A 175 -20.18 19.81 4.85
N TRP A 176 -20.41 18.50 4.83
CA TRP A 176 -20.91 17.76 5.98
C TRP A 176 -19.97 17.89 7.18
N ASN A 177 -18.66 17.72 7.00
CA ASN A 177 -17.64 17.80 8.04
C ASN A 177 -17.61 19.18 8.72
N LEU A 178 -17.66 20.27 7.94
CA LEU A 178 -17.67 21.62 8.50
C LEU A 178 -18.98 21.95 9.23
N SER A 179 -20.11 21.44 8.72
CA SER A 179 -21.42 21.62 9.35
C SER A 179 -21.58 20.80 10.63
N TYR A 180 -20.83 19.69 10.74
CA TYR A 180 -20.87 18.80 11.89
C TYR A 180 -20.30 19.48 13.15
N ASP A 181 -19.23 20.27 13.02
CA ASP A 181 -18.71 21.12 14.09
C ASP A 181 -18.38 22.54 13.59
N PRO A 182 -19.40 23.43 13.54
CA PRO A 182 -19.21 24.79 13.08
C PRO A 182 -18.26 25.61 13.97
N GLN A 183 -18.17 25.29 15.26
CA GLN A 183 -17.28 25.99 16.18
C GLN A 183 -15.82 25.66 15.88
N ALA A 184 -15.51 24.37 15.67
CA ALA A 184 -14.19 23.94 15.24
C ALA A 184 -13.81 24.55 13.88
N TRP A 185 -14.73 24.56 12.91
CA TRP A 185 -14.52 25.24 11.63
C TRP A 185 -14.14 26.72 11.81
N HIS A 186 -14.88 27.47 12.62
CA HIS A 186 -14.58 28.89 12.88
C HIS A 186 -13.22 29.06 13.57
N ALA A 187 -12.85 28.20 14.52
CA ALA A 187 -11.57 28.24 15.20
C ALA A 187 -10.39 27.95 14.24
N VAL A 188 -10.48 26.90 13.42
CA VAL A 188 -9.45 26.57 12.43
C VAL A 188 -9.32 27.67 11.39
N ARG A 189 -10.43 28.22 10.88
CA ARG A 189 -10.39 29.36 9.95
C ARG A 189 -9.73 30.59 10.57
N ALA A 190 -10.00 30.88 11.85
CA ALA A 190 -9.41 32.00 12.56
C ALA A 190 -7.90 31.83 12.86
N SER A 191 -7.37 30.60 12.78
CA SER A 191 -5.95 30.31 13.03
C SER A 191 -5.00 30.89 11.98
N GLY A 192 -5.51 31.24 10.79
CA GLY A 192 -4.74 31.75 9.67
C GLY A 192 -4.04 30.67 8.82
N LEU A 193 -4.31 29.39 9.06
CA LEU A 193 -3.85 28.30 8.18
C LEU A 193 -4.37 28.50 6.76
N LYS A 194 -3.51 28.23 5.77
CA LYS A 194 -3.92 28.17 4.36
C LYS A 194 -4.69 26.87 4.12
N LEU A 195 -5.99 27.01 3.87
CA LEU A 195 -6.89 25.87 3.67
C LEU A 195 -7.06 25.58 2.18
N GLU A 196 -6.91 24.31 1.82
CA GLU A 196 -7.16 23.78 0.49
C GLU A 196 -8.32 22.80 0.58
N PHE A 197 -9.33 22.98 -0.27
CA PHE A 197 -10.54 22.17 -0.31
C PHE A 197 -10.55 21.36 -1.59
N VAL A 198 -10.90 20.08 -1.50
CA VAL A 198 -11.08 19.23 -2.68
C VAL A 198 -12.57 19.00 -2.85
N ALA A 199 -13.16 19.61 -3.88
CA ALA A 199 -14.60 19.54 -4.07
C ALA A 199 -15.04 18.12 -4.44
N ASP A 200 -16.18 17.72 -3.91
CA ASP A 200 -16.80 16.44 -4.23
C ASP A 200 -17.19 16.35 -5.70
N GLY A 201 -17.10 15.14 -6.25
CA GLY A 201 -17.64 14.81 -7.55
C GLY A 201 -16.67 14.90 -8.73
N ALA A 202 -17.12 14.32 -9.85
CA ALA A 202 -16.43 14.11 -11.14
C ALA A 202 -14.91 13.83 -11.04
N PRO A 203 -14.44 12.58 -11.21
CA PRO A 203 -15.20 11.44 -11.70
C PRO A 203 -16.22 10.93 -10.67
N CYS A 204 -17.35 10.42 -11.16
CA CYS A 204 -18.20 9.57 -10.34
C CYS A 204 -17.62 8.15 -10.31
N LYS A 205 -17.96 7.39 -9.28
CA LYS A 205 -17.67 5.96 -9.17
C LYS A 205 -18.27 5.22 -10.39
N PRO A 206 -17.57 4.24 -10.98
CA PRO A 206 -18.08 3.52 -12.15
C PRO A 206 -19.41 2.79 -11.84
N GLU A 207 -20.39 2.88 -12.74
CA GLU A 207 -21.70 2.23 -12.56
C GLU A 207 -21.59 0.70 -12.40
N SER A 208 -20.55 0.08 -12.98
CA SER A 208 -20.28 -1.36 -12.81
C SER A 208 -20.10 -1.76 -11.35
N TRP A 209 -19.65 -0.84 -10.49
CA TRP A 209 -19.47 -1.06 -9.06
C TRP A 209 -20.80 -1.17 -8.30
N ARG A 210 -21.93 -0.83 -8.92
CA ARG A 210 -23.26 -1.03 -8.33
C ARG A 210 -23.69 -2.49 -8.39
N GLN A 211 -23.41 -3.13 -9.53
CA GLN A 211 -23.86 -4.49 -9.83
C GLN A 211 -23.01 -5.53 -9.07
N THR A 212 -21.70 -5.34 -9.11
CA THR A 212 -20.72 -6.24 -8.49
C THR A 212 -19.66 -5.43 -7.76
N ALA A 213 -19.09 -6.01 -6.70
CA ALA A 213 -17.90 -5.44 -6.07
C ALA A 213 -16.80 -5.20 -7.14
N PRO A 214 -16.03 -4.12 -7.03
CA PRO A 214 -15.18 -3.70 -8.13
C PRO A 214 -14.04 -4.68 -8.36
N ALA A 215 -13.84 -5.05 -9.62
CA ALA A 215 -12.68 -5.80 -10.06
C ALA A 215 -11.50 -4.83 -10.26
N ILE A 216 -10.90 -4.41 -9.14
CA ILE A 216 -9.74 -3.51 -9.17
C ILE A 216 -8.45 -4.33 -9.23
N GLY A 217 -7.75 -4.26 -10.36
CA GLY A 217 -6.54 -5.04 -10.57
C GLY A 217 -6.79 -6.55 -10.48
N ARG A 218 -5.85 -7.28 -9.87
CA ARG A 218 -5.80 -8.75 -9.90
C ARG A 218 -6.00 -9.42 -8.56
N ASN A 219 -6.65 -8.72 -7.63
CA ASN A 219 -6.98 -9.24 -6.31
C ASN A 219 -5.77 -9.67 -5.46
N THR A 220 -4.56 -9.20 -5.77
CA THR A 220 -3.38 -9.51 -4.96
C THR A 220 -3.04 -8.43 -3.95
N SER A 221 -3.35 -7.16 -4.27
CA SER A 221 -3.25 -6.03 -3.33
C SER A 221 -4.23 -6.17 -2.17
N LEU A 222 -3.80 -5.76 -0.97
CA LEU A 222 -4.67 -5.73 0.21
C LEU A 222 -5.77 -4.69 0.07
N GLY A 223 -5.50 -3.53 -0.55
CA GLY A 223 -6.52 -2.50 -0.76
C GLY A 223 -7.59 -2.92 -1.76
N ALA A 224 -7.20 -3.55 -2.88
CA ALA A 224 -8.16 -4.09 -3.83
C ALA A 224 -9.06 -5.15 -3.18
N ASN A 225 -8.46 -6.04 -2.37
CA ASN A 225 -9.21 -7.03 -1.60
C ASN A 225 -10.12 -6.36 -0.55
N PHE A 226 -9.63 -5.38 0.20
CA PHE A 226 -10.41 -4.66 1.20
C PHE A 226 -11.64 -3.99 0.57
N ILE A 227 -11.47 -3.22 -0.51
CA ILE A 227 -12.57 -2.53 -1.22
C ILE A 227 -13.59 -3.54 -1.75
N ARG A 228 -13.14 -4.70 -2.26
CA ARG A 228 -14.03 -5.77 -2.70
C ARG A 228 -14.89 -6.32 -1.55
N HIS A 229 -14.31 -6.54 -0.37
CA HIS A 229 -15.05 -7.02 0.80
C HIS A 229 -16.00 -5.93 1.36
N LEU A 230 -15.55 -4.67 1.39
CA LEU A 230 -16.38 -3.53 1.78
C LEU A 230 -17.62 -3.42 0.91
N LEU A 231 -17.46 -3.59 -0.40
CA LEU A 231 -18.53 -3.50 -1.38
C LEU A 231 -19.19 -4.86 -1.69
N ALA A 232 -19.01 -5.88 -0.85
CA ALA A 232 -19.58 -7.21 -1.07
C ALA A 232 -21.12 -7.23 -0.92
N GLU A 233 -21.67 -6.39 -0.04
CA GLU A 233 -23.11 -6.29 0.19
C GLU A 233 -23.79 -5.29 -0.76
N ALA A 234 -24.93 -5.67 -1.32
CA ALA A 234 -25.68 -4.83 -2.26
C ALA A 234 -26.15 -3.51 -1.63
N GLY A 235 -26.51 -3.52 -0.35
CA GLY A 235 -26.90 -2.31 0.37
C GLY A 235 -25.76 -1.30 0.49
N VAL A 236 -24.52 -1.79 0.68
CA VAL A 236 -23.32 -0.94 0.75
C VAL A 236 -23.00 -0.35 -0.61
N ARG A 237 -23.08 -1.14 -1.69
CA ARG A 237 -22.94 -0.64 -3.06
C ARG A 237 -23.98 0.42 -3.39
N GLU A 238 -25.25 0.20 -3.05
CA GLU A 238 -26.32 1.17 -3.29
C GLU A 238 -26.08 2.49 -2.53
N HIS A 239 -25.61 2.41 -1.28
CA HIS A 239 -25.27 3.60 -0.51
C HIS A 239 -24.07 4.35 -1.11
N TYR A 240 -22.95 3.64 -1.30
CA TYR A 240 -21.65 4.23 -1.63
C TYR A 240 -21.51 4.61 -3.11
N VAL A 241 -22.23 3.95 -4.03
CA VAL A 241 -22.16 4.22 -5.48
C VAL A 241 -23.37 5.01 -5.96
N SER A 242 -24.60 4.67 -5.51
CA SER A 242 -25.81 5.30 -6.05
C SER A 242 -26.21 6.57 -5.31
N ARG A 243 -26.20 6.55 -3.97
CA ARG A 243 -26.60 7.72 -3.15
C ARG A 243 -25.48 8.75 -3.02
N TRP A 244 -24.23 8.29 -3.03
CA TRP A 244 -23.02 9.11 -2.95
C TRP A 244 -22.08 8.83 -4.13
N PRO A 245 -22.48 9.15 -5.37
CA PRO A 245 -21.76 8.72 -6.58
C PRO A 245 -20.39 9.38 -6.77
N GLY A 246 -20.16 10.55 -6.18
CA GLY A 246 -18.85 11.21 -6.22
C GLY A 246 -17.82 10.50 -5.36
N PHE A 247 -16.56 10.54 -5.77
CA PHE A 247 -15.45 10.40 -4.84
C PHE A 247 -15.34 11.68 -3.99
N SER A 248 -14.93 11.55 -2.73
CA SER A 248 -14.72 12.65 -1.77
C SER A 248 -13.33 12.52 -1.17
N ASP A 249 -13.19 11.68 -0.15
CA ASP A 249 -11.96 11.51 0.61
C ASP A 249 -10.86 10.88 -0.24
N GLU A 250 -11.26 10.05 -1.20
CA GLU A 250 -10.37 9.45 -2.18
C GLU A 250 -9.77 10.52 -3.11
N LEU A 251 -10.56 11.50 -3.56
CA LEU A 251 -10.02 12.64 -4.34
C LEU A 251 -9.11 13.50 -3.48
N THR A 252 -9.45 13.66 -2.20
CA THR A 252 -8.66 14.45 -1.26
C THR A 252 -7.28 13.83 -1.07
N PHE A 253 -7.21 12.50 -0.96
CA PHE A 253 -5.94 11.77 -0.96
C PHE A 253 -5.20 11.87 -2.30
N LEU A 254 -5.88 11.67 -3.44
CA LEU A 254 -5.25 11.80 -4.77
C LEU A 254 -4.72 13.21 -5.04
N TYR A 255 -5.38 14.26 -4.54
CA TYR A 255 -4.88 15.63 -4.64
C TYR A 255 -3.63 15.88 -3.79
N CYS A 256 -3.49 15.11 -2.70
CA CYS A 256 -2.29 15.14 -1.87
C CYS A 256 -1.08 14.60 -2.66
N THR A 257 -1.25 13.47 -3.37
CA THR A 257 -0.17 12.76 -4.06
C THR A 257 0.07 13.25 -5.48
N ASP A 258 -0.98 13.63 -6.19
CA ASP A 258 -0.98 13.96 -7.62
C ASP A 258 -1.71 15.30 -7.87
N PRO A 259 -1.22 16.43 -7.29
CA PRO A 259 -1.88 17.73 -7.39
C PRO A 259 -2.04 18.22 -8.84
N ASP A 260 -1.20 17.74 -9.76
CA ASP A 260 -1.28 18.06 -11.18
C ASP A 260 -2.56 17.53 -11.83
N LEU A 261 -3.23 16.51 -11.27
CA LEU A 261 -4.52 16.03 -11.79
C LEU A 261 -5.69 16.97 -11.45
N PHE A 262 -5.42 18.06 -10.72
CA PHE A 262 -6.43 19.00 -10.25
C PHE A 262 -6.16 20.41 -10.76
N ALA A 263 -7.23 21.18 -10.88
CA ALA A 263 -7.19 22.60 -11.20
C ALA A 263 -7.84 23.39 -10.07
N ARG A 264 -7.33 24.60 -9.82
CA ARG A 264 -7.96 25.52 -8.88
C ARG A 264 -9.27 26.02 -9.49
N ASN A 265 -10.39 25.82 -8.79
CA ASN A 265 -11.64 26.48 -9.13
C ASN A 265 -11.48 27.97 -8.81
N GLY A 266 -12.13 28.88 -9.54
CA GLY A 266 -11.94 30.34 -9.41
C GLY A 266 -12.21 30.93 -8.02
N GLN A 267 -12.68 30.12 -7.07
CA GLN A 267 -12.79 30.44 -5.64
C GLN A 267 -11.52 29.99 -4.91
N GLY A 268 -10.78 30.96 -4.37
CA GLY A 268 -9.43 30.76 -3.83
C GLY A 268 -9.34 29.64 -2.79
N GLY A 269 -8.67 28.54 -3.16
CA GLY A 269 -8.39 27.41 -2.27
C GLY A 269 -9.20 26.16 -2.57
N VAL A 270 -10.15 26.20 -3.51
CA VAL A 270 -10.91 25.02 -3.96
C VAL A 270 -10.24 24.38 -5.17
N PHE A 271 -10.08 23.07 -5.15
CA PHE A 271 -9.50 22.26 -6.21
C PHE A 271 -10.54 21.27 -6.74
N ILE A 272 -10.58 21.13 -8.06
CA ILE A 272 -11.45 20.21 -8.78
C ILE A 272 -10.61 19.34 -9.72
N PRO A 273 -11.00 18.08 -9.93
CA PRO A 273 -10.47 17.24 -10.99
C PRO A 273 -10.40 17.95 -12.35
N ARG A 274 -9.24 17.92 -13.00
CA ARG A 274 -9.06 18.45 -14.38
C ARG A 274 -9.19 17.36 -15.44
N ASP A 275 -8.85 16.13 -15.08
CA ASP A 275 -8.90 14.95 -15.95
C ASP A 275 -9.50 13.75 -15.20
N PRO A 276 -10.84 13.58 -15.27
CA PRO A 276 -11.52 12.50 -14.56
C PRO A 276 -11.09 11.09 -15.01
N GLN A 277 -10.66 10.91 -16.26
CA GLN A 277 -10.22 9.60 -16.75
C GLN A 277 -8.85 9.24 -16.19
N ALA A 278 -7.91 10.19 -16.21
CA ALA A 278 -6.59 10.01 -15.60
C ALA A 278 -6.72 9.73 -14.09
N LEU A 279 -7.62 10.42 -13.38
CA LEU A 279 -7.86 10.18 -11.96
C LEU A 279 -8.37 8.77 -11.66
N LEU A 280 -9.35 8.28 -12.42
CA LEU A 280 -9.84 6.90 -12.27
C LEU A 280 -8.73 5.89 -12.56
N ALA A 281 -7.89 6.16 -13.55
CA ALA A 281 -6.75 5.30 -13.88
C ALA A 281 -5.70 5.31 -12.75
N THR A 282 -5.34 6.46 -12.20
CA THR A 282 -4.43 6.60 -11.06
C THR A 282 -4.99 5.90 -9.82
N PHE A 283 -6.25 6.13 -9.48
CA PHE A 283 -6.91 5.45 -8.37
C PHE A 283 -6.86 3.92 -8.53
N ALA A 284 -7.24 3.42 -9.71
CA ALA A 284 -7.21 1.99 -9.98
C ALA A 284 -5.79 1.43 -9.93
N HIS A 285 -4.80 2.19 -10.40
CA HIS A 285 -3.38 1.82 -10.37
C HIS A 285 -2.86 1.70 -8.93
N ASP A 286 -3.11 2.71 -8.09
CA ASP A 286 -2.62 2.75 -6.70
C ASP A 286 -3.28 1.66 -5.85
N VAL A 287 -4.57 1.43 -6.06
CA VAL A 287 -5.29 0.33 -5.42
C VAL A 287 -4.72 -1.02 -5.89
N ALA A 288 -4.46 -1.21 -7.18
CA ALA A 288 -4.08 -2.51 -7.72
C ALA A 288 -2.64 -2.93 -7.36
N ASN A 289 -1.69 -1.99 -7.38
CA ASN A 289 -0.27 -2.30 -7.20
C ASN A 289 0.18 -2.35 -5.74
N GLY A 290 -0.60 -1.78 -4.83
CA GLY A 290 -0.28 -1.72 -3.41
C GLY A 290 1.13 -1.15 -3.16
N ARG A 291 1.82 -1.66 -2.14
CA ARG A 291 3.17 -1.17 -1.76
C ARG A 291 4.30 -1.60 -2.69
N GLN A 292 4.00 -2.33 -3.78
CA GLN A 292 5.01 -2.76 -4.75
C GLN A 292 5.36 -1.67 -5.77
N HIS A 293 4.53 -0.63 -5.85
CA HIS A 293 4.87 0.56 -6.60
C HIS A 293 6.07 1.27 -5.96
N LYS A 294 7.03 1.70 -6.77
CA LYS A 294 8.15 2.54 -6.32
C LYS A 294 8.56 3.49 -7.41
N ARG A 295 9.07 4.67 -7.00
CA ARG A 295 9.79 5.55 -7.91
C ARG A 295 10.97 4.78 -8.52
N ARG A 296 11.09 4.88 -9.83
CA ARG A 296 12.14 4.22 -10.61
C ARG A 296 13.44 5.01 -10.52
N VAL A 297 14.57 4.31 -10.67
CA VAL A 297 15.91 4.90 -10.52
C VAL A 297 16.44 5.40 -11.87
N VAL A 298 16.32 4.58 -12.92
CA VAL A 298 16.86 4.86 -14.26
C VAL A 298 15.76 4.96 -15.32
N LEU A 299 14.75 4.11 -15.22
CA LEU A 299 13.65 4.06 -16.18
C LEU A 299 12.56 5.05 -15.78
N ASN A 300 11.85 5.63 -16.76
CA ASN A 300 10.65 6.43 -16.49
C ASN A 300 9.39 5.55 -16.44
N ASP A 301 9.39 4.41 -17.13
CA ASP A 301 8.31 3.42 -17.14
C ASP A 301 8.86 1.98 -17.28
N LEU A 302 7.99 0.97 -17.22
CA LEU A 302 8.38 -0.44 -17.39
C LEU A 302 8.13 -0.98 -18.82
N ALA A 303 7.66 -0.13 -19.73
CA ALA A 303 7.33 -0.53 -21.08
C ALA A 303 8.61 -0.67 -21.91
N LEU A 304 8.94 -1.90 -22.28
CA LEU A 304 10.01 -2.18 -23.22
C LEU A 304 9.44 -2.23 -24.65
N PRO A 305 10.12 -1.61 -25.64
CA PRO A 305 9.78 -1.79 -27.05
C PRO A 305 9.77 -3.26 -27.45
N GLU A 306 8.79 -3.68 -28.25
CA GLU A 306 8.58 -5.10 -28.58
C GLU A 306 9.75 -5.70 -29.36
N GLU A 307 10.46 -4.90 -30.14
CA GLU A 307 11.66 -5.24 -30.88
C GLU A 307 12.82 -5.70 -29.98
N MET A 308 12.82 -5.32 -28.70
CA MET A 308 13.82 -5.78 -27.73
C MET A 308 13.55 -7.21 -27.23
N LEU A 309 12.34 -7.74 -27.42
CA LEU A 309 11.96 -9.06 -26.93
C LEU A 309 12.25 -10.16 -27.96
N CYS A 310 12.67 -11.34 -27.48
CA CYS A 310 12.67 -12.55 -28.30
C CYS A 310 11.26 -12.85 -28.83
N ALA A 311 11.17 -13.46 -30.02
CA ALA A 311 9.90 -13.66 -30.72
C ALA A 311 8.86 -14.43 -29.89
N ASP A 312 9.30 -15.43 -29.11
CA ASP A 312 8.44 -16.23 -28.24
C ASP A 312 7.88 -15.45 -27.06
N LEU A 313 8.68 -14.56 -26.45
CA LEU A 313 8.24 -13.66 -25.39
C LEU A 313 7.32 -12.56 -25.93
N ARG A 314 7.62 -12.01 -27.11
CA ARG A 314 6.77 -10.99 -27.76
C ARG A 314 5.33 -11.49 -27.93
N GLN A 315 5.16 -12.72 -28.41
CA GLN A 315 3.86 -13.35 -28.62
C GLN A 315 3.07 -13.59 -27.31
N ARG A 316 3.77 -13.76 -26.18
CA ARG A 316 3.16 -14.08 -24.88
C ARG A 316 3.00 -12.86 -23.98
N ARG A 317 3.65 -11.73 -24.32
CA ARG A 317 3.71 -10.52 -23.49
C ARG A 317 2.34 -10.08 -23.01
N GLU A 318 1.36 -9.94 -23.90
CA GLU A 318 0.03 -9.46 -23.51
C GLU A 318 -0.68 -10.42 -22.55
N ALA A 319 -0.63 -11.73 -22.82
CA ALA A 319 -1.25 -12.74 -21.96
C ALA A 319 -0.58 -12.81 -20.59
N ILE A 320 0.77 -12.81 -20.56
CA ILE A 320 1.55 -12.79 -19.33
C ILE A 320 1.27 -11.51 -18.55
N ILE A 321 1.38 -10.35 -19.21
CA ILE A 321 1.11 -9.06 -18.58
C ILE A 321 -0.30 -9.08 -18.07
N ALA A 322 -1.32 -9.52 -18.80
CA ALA A 322 -2.73 -9.52 -18.39
C ALA A 322 -3.04 -10.49 -17.23
N LYS A 323 -2.31 -11.60 -17.12
CA LYS A 323 -2.49 -12.59 -16.04
C LYS A 323 -1.66 -12.29 -14.79
N ASN A 324 -0.38 -11.95 -14.93
CA ASN A 324 0.55 -11.82 -13.80
C ASN A 324 0.89 -10.39 -13.34
N GLY A 325 1.13 -9.47 -14.26
CA GLY A 325 1.14 -8.02 -13.99
C GLY A 325 2.39 -7.38 -14.56
N GLU A 326 2.37 -6.07 -14.78
CA GLU A 326 3.53 -5.37 -15.34
C GLU A 326 4.75 -5.44 -14.43
N ILE A 327 4.54 -5.37 -13.10
CA ILE A 327 5.61 -5.51 -12.12
C ILE A 327 6.22 -6.92 -12.19
N GLU A 328 5.39 -7.96 -12.16
CA GLU A 328 5.88 -9.35 -12.25
C GLU A 328 6.59 -9.61 -13.58
N TRP A 329 6.01 -9.17 -14.69
CA TRP A 329 6.62 -9.22 -16.03
C TRP A 329 8.02 -8.60 -16.04
N PHE A 330 8.15 -7.38 -15.52
CA PHE A 330 9.44 -6.70 -15.50
C PHE A 330 10.47 -7.39 -14.58
N LEU A 331 10.04 -7.87 -13.41
CA LEU A 331 10.92 -8.57 -12.47
C LEU A 331 11.40 -9.91 -13.01
N GLU A 332 10.55 -10.66 -13.71
CA GLU A 332 10.91 -11.93 -14.34
C GLU A 332 11.80 -11.74 -15.56
N LEU A 333 11.61 -10.67 -16.35
CA LEU A 333 12.57 -10.25 -17.37
C LEU A 333 13.94 -9.96 -16.75
N LEU A 334 14.00 -9.09 -15.74
CA LEU A 334 15.25 -8.72 -15.07
C LEU A 334 15.93 -9.94 -14.42
N THR A 335 15.15 -10.83 -13.82
CA THR A 335 15.65 -12.10 -13.26
C THR A 335 16.28 -12.95 -14.34
N SER A 336 15.66 -13.04 -15.52
CA SER A 336 16.14 -13.88 -16.63
C SER A 336 17.43 -13.33 -17.24
N GLU A 337 17.53 -12.00 -17.41
CA GLU A 337 18.75 -11.34 -17.89
C GLU A 337 19.90 -11.47 -16.87
N LEU A 338 19.60 -11.38 -15.56
CA LEU A 338 20.59 -11.62 -14.52
C LEU A 338 21.06 -13.08 -14.47
N HIS A 339 20.13 -14.02 -14.66
CA HIS A 339 20.37 -15.46 -14.54
C HIS A 339 20.94 -16.11 -15.83
N ASP A 340 21.08 -15.32 -16.90
CA ASP A 340 21.63 -15.71 -18.22
C ASP A 340 20.86 -16.83 -18.94
N HIS A 341 19.65 -17.18 -18.47
CA HIS A 341 18.65 -17.98 -19.19
C HIS A 341 17.28 -17.93 -18.49
N LEU A 342 16.25 -18.42 -19.19
CA LEU A 342 14.91 -18.55 -18.65
C LEU A 342 14.79 -19.84 -17.81
N GLY A 343 14.97 -19.72 -16.49
CA GLY A 343 14.99 -20.84 -15.55
C GLY A 343 13.66 -21.01 -14.79
N ALA A 344 13.21 -22.26 -14.61
CA ALA A 344 11.98 -22.54 -13.88
C ALA A 344 12.02 -22.01 -12.44
N TYR A 345 13.06 -22.35 -11.68
CA TYR A 345 13.16 -21.97 -10.27
C TYR A 345 13.45 -20.49 -10.06
N SER A 346 14.19 -19.82 -10.96
CA SER A 346 14.41 -18.37 -10.86
C SER A 346 13.10 -17.60 -11.03
N LEU A 347 12.22 -18.01 -11.96
CA LEU A 347 10.86 -17.46 -12.07
C LEU A 347 10.02 -17.74 -10.81
N ILE A 348 10.06 -18.97 -10.28
CA ILE A 348 9.40 -19.30 -9.00
C ILE A 348 9.87 -18.38 -7.88
N GLY A 349 11.17 -18.07 -7.82
CA GLY A 349 11.74 -17.16 -6.85
C GLY A 349 11.19 -15.74 -6.98
N ALA A 350 11.10 -15.23 -8.21
CA ALA A 350 10.54 -13.92 -8.47
C ALA A 350 9.05 -13.84 -8.05
N LYS A 351 8.25 -14.83 -8.45
CA LYS A 351 6.84 -14.95 -8.06
C LYS A 351 6.68 -15.06 -6.54
N MET A 352 7.53 -15.81 -5.85
CA MET A 352 7.48 -15.99 -4.40
C MET A 352 7.82 -14.70 -3.65
N GLY A 353 8.88 -13.99 -4.09
CA GLY A 353 9.27 -12.72 -3.51
C GLY A 353 8.15 -11.68 -3.60
N LEU A 354 7.51 -11.57 -4.77
CA LEU A 354 6.38 -10.67 -4.97
C LEU A 354 5.17 -11.10 -4.13
N ARG A 355 4.88 -12.40 -4.07
CA ARG A 355 3.76 -12.93 -3.26
C ARG A 355 3.94 -12.64 -1.77
N ALA A 356 5.15 -12.80 -1.24
CA ALA A 356 5.44 -12.47 0.14
C ALA A 356 5.27 -10.97 0.41
N ALA A 357 5.71 -10.12 -0.51
CA ALA A 357 5.58 -8.67 -0.40
C ALA A 357 4.10 -8.23 -0.37
N GLU A 358 3.24 -8.87 -1.17
CA GLU A 358 1.78 -8.65 -1.15
C GLU A 358 1.16 -9.06 0.19
N LEU A 359 1.49 -10.26 0.70
CA LEU A 359 0.92 -10.79 1.94
C LEU A 359 1.38 -10.02 3.18
N LEU A 360 2.61 -9.52 3.20
CA LEU A 360 3.16 -8.71 4.29
C LEU A 360 2.86 -7.22 4.12
N ASN A 361 2.26 -6.80 3.00
CA ASN A 361 2.20 -5.39 2.60
C ASN A 361 3.57 -4.71 2.74
N ALA A 362 4.63 -5.37 2.27
CA ALA A 362 5.98 -4.87 2.42
C ALA A 362 6.40 -4.10 1.16
N PRO A 363 7.00 -2.91 1.27
CA PRO A 363 7.56 -2.23 0.12
C PRO A 363 8.81 -2.98 -0.39
N PRO A 364 9.20 -2.78 -1.66
CA PRO A 364 10.47 -3.29 -2.18
C PRO A 364 11.65 -2.90 -1.30
N HIS A 365 12.63 -3.79 -1.15
CA HIS A 365 13.85 -3.57 -0.38
C HIS A 365 13.66 -3.41 1.15
N ALA A 366 12.53 -3.85 1.72
CA ALA A 366 12.28 -3.71 3.15
C ALA A 366 12.16 -5.04 3.91
N MET A 367 11.81 -6.14 3.22
CA MET A 367 11.67 -7.44 3.86
C MET A 367 13.03 -8.03 4.22
N LYS A 368 13.12 -8.67 5.39
CA LYS A 368 14.18 -9.67 5.62
C LYS A 368 13.76 -10.98 4.99
N VAL A 369 14.68 -11.61 4.27
CA VAL A 369 14.45 -12.85 3.52
C VAL A 369 15.50 -13.87 3.94
N THR A 370 15.06 -15.00 4.49
CA THR A 370 15.90 -16.17 4.76
C THR A 370 15.43 -17.31 3.88
N SER A 371 16.22 -17.64 2.87
CA SER A 371 15.94 -18.77 1.99
C SER A 371 16.48 -20.05 2.62
N TYR A 372 15.61 -21.06 2.74
CA TYR A 372 15.98 -22.43 3.08
C TYR A 372 15.94 -23.34 1.84
N SER A 373 16.10 -22.74 0.65
CA SER A 373 16.18 -23.49 -0.59
C SER A 373 17.38 -24.43 -0.59
N ALA A 374 17.28 -25.56 -1.30
CA ALA A 374 18.40 -26.50 -1.40
C ALA A 374 19.68 -25.80 -1.89
N ALA A 375 20.84 -26.28 -1.44
CA ALA A 375 22.13 -25.63 -1.72
C ALA A 375 22.54 -25.64 -3.20
N MET A 376 22.07 -26.62 -3.97
CA MET A 376 22.53 -26.89 -5.33
C MET A 376 21.43 -26.66 -6.38
N PRO A 377 21.83 -26.31 -7.62
CA PRO A 377 20.90 -26.24 -8.74
C PRO A 377 20.16 -27.56 -8.96
N PRO A 378 18.93 -27.52 -9.51
CA PRO A 378 18.28 -26.33 -10.07
C PRO A 378 17.49 -25.49 -9.04
N VAL A 379 17.29 -25.99 -7.81
CA VAL A 379 16.39 -25.34 -6.83
C VAL A 379 17.02 -24.06 -6.25
N SER A 380 18.35 -24.05 -6.05
CA SER A 380 19.07 -22.88 -5.56
C SER A 380 18.92 -21.64 -6.46
N CYS A 381 18.64 -21.81 -7.76
CA CYS A 381 18.38 -20.72 -8.70
C CYS A 381 17.17 -19.85 -8.30
N MET A 382 16.28 -20.36 -7.44
CA MET A 382 15.19 -19.59 -6.85
C MET A 382 15.69 -18.36 -6.09
N ASN A 383 16.91 -18.42 -5.55
CA ASN A 383 17.51 -17.32 -4.80
C ASN A 383 17.72 -16.07 -5.67
N ASP A 384 18.01 -16.22 -6.96
CA ASP A 384 18.22 -15.09 -7.87
C ASP A 384 16.92 -14.31 -8.06
N GLY A 385 15.82 -15.02 -8.34
CA GLY A 385 14.49 -14.42 -8.46
C GLY A 385 14.00 -13.78 -7.16
N LEU A 386 14.26 -14.42 -6.01
CA LEU A 386 13.92 -13.86 -4.70
C LEU A 386 14.60 -12.51 -4.48
N ILE A 387 15.91 -12.42 -4.77
CA ILE A 387 16.69 -11.19 -4.60
C ILE A 387 16.16 -10.09 -5.54
N VAL A 388 15.90 -10.43 -6.81
CA VAL A 388 15.38 -9.46 -7.79
C VAL A 388 14.00 -8.94 -7.42
N ALA A 389 13.06 -9.83 -7.09
CA ALA A 389 11.67 -9.45 -6.85
C ALA A 389 11.42 -8.79 -5.50
N SER A 390 12.06 -9.28 -4.43
CA SER A 390 11.93 -8.64 -3.12
C SER A 390 12.77 -7.36 -3.01
N GLY A 391 13.85 -7.27 -3.79
CA GLY A 391 14.87 -6.25 -3.62
C GLY A 391 15.70 -6.41 -2.33
N SER A 392 15.49 -7.48 -1.59
CA SER A 392 16.26 -7.83 -0.39
C SER A 392 17.57 -8.46 -0.83
N THR A 393 18.67 -7.72 -0.65
CA THR A 393 20.00 -8.15 -1.11
C THR A 393 20.93 -8.43 0.09
N PRO A 394 21.97 -9.27 -0.09
CA PRO A 394 23.00 -9.46 0.93
C PRO A 394 23.71 -8.15 1.30
N GLY A 395 23.94 -7.27 0.33
CA GLY A 395 24.59 -5.96 0.55
C GLY A 395 23.79 -5.01 1.45
N ARG A 396 22.47 -5.19 1.55
CA ARG A 396 21.61 -4.46 2.50
C ARG A 396 21.44 -5.20 3.84
N GLY A 397 22.06 -6.37 4.00
CA GLY A 397 21.84 -7.23 5.16
C GLY A 397 20.42 -7.80 5.27
N LEU A 398 19.65 -7.77 4.17
CA LEU A 398 18.25 -8.17 4.14
C LEU A 398 18.05 -9.60 3.60
N TYR A 399 19.08 -10.23 3.06
CA TYR A 399 18.99 -11.57 2.47
C TYR A 399 20.01 -12.52 3.07
N LYS A 400 19.55 -13.73 3.40
CA LYS A 400 20.38 -14.87 3.82
C LYS A 400 19.95 -16.15 3.12
N HIS A 401 20.91 -17.02 2.83
CA HIS A 401 20.66 -18.39 2.38
C HIS A 401 21.19 -19.35 3.43
N GLU A 402 20.30 -20.15 4.00
CA GLU A 402 20.57 -21.16 5.01
C GLU A 402 20.04 -22.50 4.47
N PRO A 403 20.82 -23.24 3.66
CA PRO A 403 20.28 -24.33 2.88
C PRO A 403 19.57 -25.40 3.72
N GLY A 404 18.34 -25.73 3.34
CA GLY A 404 17.56 -26.82 3.93
C GLY A 404 17.79 -28.17 3.22
N ASP A 405 16.85 -29.10 3.44
CA ASP A 405 16.86 -30.42 2.83
C ASP A 405 16.88 -30.38 1.28
N ALA A 406 17.27 -31.50 0.68
CA ALA A 406 17.23 -31.67 -0.78
C ALA A 406 15.82 -31.40 -1.33
N GLY A 407 15.72 -30.51 -2.31
CA GLY A 407 14.44 -30.12 -2.92
C GLY A 407 13.64 -29.09 -2.13
N SER A 408 14.10 -28.64 -0.96
CA SER A 408 13.42 -27.59 -0.19
C SER A 408 13.25 -26.33 -1.02
N THR A 409 12.05 -25.75 -0.97
CA THR A 409 11.71 -24.43 -1.56
C THR A 409 11.21 -23.46 -0.50
N ARG A 410 11.47 -23.76 0.78
CA ARG A 410 11.00 -22.94 1.91
C ARG A 410 11.75 -21.63 1.97
N VAL A 411 11.02 -20.53 2.17
CA VAL A 411 11.60 -19.20 2.37
C VAL A 411 10.81 -18.46 3.43
N ARG A 412 11.51 -17.89 4.40
CA ARG A 412 10.95 -17.05 5.45
C ARG A 412 11.10 -15.58 5.10
N PHE A 413 10.03 -14.82 5.27
CA PHE A 413 9.95 -13.39 5.02
C PHE A 413 9.50 -12.69 6.30
N GLU A 414 10.13 -11.56 6.63
CA GLU A 414 9.78 -10.77 7.81
C GLU A 414 9.72 -9.28 7.47
N TYR A 415 8.66 -8.61 7.91
CA TYR A 415 8.49 -7.17 7.78
C TYR A 415 7.54 -6.64 8.85
N ASN A 416 7.89 -5.51 9.47
CA ASN A 416 7.09 -4.87 10.52
C ASN A 416 6.69 -5.80 11.68
N GLY A 417 7.58 -6.72 12.06
CA GLY A 417 7.33 -7.66 13.16
C GLY A 417 6.36 -8.80 12.83
N ARG A 418 5.87 -8.89 11.58
CA ARG A 418 5.14 -10.03 11.05
C ARG A 418 6.09 -10.93 10.26
N ALA A 419 5.92 -12.24 10.40
CA ALA A 419 6.64 -13.22 9.63
C ALA A 419 5.69 -14.03 8.76
N LEU A 420 6.20 -14.64 7.70
CA LEU A 420 5.53 -15.75 7.04
C LEU A 420 6.57 -16.65 6.38
N VAL A 421 6.22 -17.92 6.22
CA VAL A 421 7.04 -18.89 5.48
C VAL A 421 6.24 -19.38 4.29
N LEU A 422 6.79 -19.20 3.09
CA LEU A 422 6.24 -19.76 1.86
C LEU A 422 7.02 -20.99 1.43
N SER A 423 6.33 -21.91 0.78
CA SER A 423 6.92 -23.04 0.04
C SER A 423 6.18 -23.19 -1.29
N LEU A 424 6.89 -23.66 -2.33
CA LEU A 424 6.23 -24.12 -3.56
C LEU A 424 5.44 -25.38 -3.21
N LYS A 425 4.16 -25.41 -3.60
CA LYS A 425 3.31 -26.57 -3.35
C LYS A 425 3.88 -27.83 -4.02
N PRO A 426 3.81 -29.01 -3.37
CA PRO A 426 4.47 -30.22 -3.83
C PRO A 426 4.14 -30.63 -5.28
N GLU A 427 2.89 -30.48 -5.71
CA GLU A 427 2.44 -30.84 -7.06
C GLU A 427 3.14 -30.03 -8.17
N TYR A 428 3.44 -28.76 -7.91
CA TYR A 428 4.17 -27.89 -8.84
C TYR A 428 5.65 -28.27 -8.90
N SER A 429 6.26 -28.55 -7.74
CA SER A 429 7.65 -29.04 -7.67
C SER A 429 7.81 -30.39 -8.39
N ALA A 430 6.83 -31.29 -8.25
CA ALA A 430 6.82 -32.59 -8.91
C ALA A 430 6.69 -32.46 -10.43
N ARG A 431 5.88 -31.52 -10.92
CA ARG A 431 5.73 -31.22 -12.34
C ARG A 431 7.04 -30.73 -12.96
N ILE A 432 7.70 -29.75 -12.34
CA ILE A 432 9.03 -29.26 -12.80
C ILE A 432 10.03 -30.42 -12.85
N ALA A 433 10.10 -31.21 -11.78
CA ALA A 433 11.05 -32.31 -11.69
C ALA A 433 10.76 -33.41 -12.74
N ALA A 434 9.49 -33.67 -13.06
CA ALA A 434 9.11 -34.61 -14.11
C ALA A 434 9.52 -34.12 -15.50
N ASP A 435 9.29 -32.85 -15.81
CA ASP A 435 9.67 -32.24 -17.09
C ASP A 435 11.20 -32.22 -17.27
N VAL A 436 11.96 -31.81 -16.25
CA VAL A 436 13.43 -31.78 -16.30
C VAL A 436 13.99 -33.19 -16.49
N ARG A 437 13.51 -34.19 -15.72
CA ARG A 437 13.95 -35.59 -15.89
C ARG A 437 13.61 -36.14 -17.28
N ARG A 438 12.49 -35.75 -17.88
CA ARG A 438 12.14 -36.14 -19.24
C ARG A 438 13.15 -35.57 -20.24
N LEU A 439 13.40 -34.26 -20.18
CA LEU A 439 14.34 -33.57 -21.08
C LEU A 439 15.75 -34.12 -20.95
N GLU A 440 16.22 -34.38 -19.73
CA GLU A 440 17.54 -34.95 -19.49
C GLU A 440 17.68 -36.35 -20.10
N ARG A 441 16.66 -37.21 -19.96
CA ARG A 441 16.67 -38.54 -20.58
C ARG A 441 16.64 -38.50 -22.11
N GLU A 442 15.89 -37.56 -22.69
CA GLU A 442 15.70 -37.48 -24.14
C GLU A 442 16.89 -36.84 -24.88
N PHE A 443 17.48 -35.79 -24.29
CA PHE A 443 18.47 -34.96 -24.99
C PHE A 443 19.82 -34.89 -24.27
N GLY A 444 19.85 -35.02 -22.94
CA GLY A 444 21.04 -34.77 -22.11
C GLY A 444 21.42 -33.29 -22.01
N LEU A 445 22.16 -32.91 -20.95
CA LEU A 445 22.42 -31.52 -20.56
C LEU A 445 23.24 -30.70 -21.57
N ALA A 446 24.06 -31.35 -22.40
CA ALA A 446 24.94 -30.68 -23.36
C ALA A 446 24.26 -30.27 -24.67
N ARG A 447 23.03 -30.74 -24.91
CA ARG A 447 22.32 -30.52 -26.17
C ARG A 447 21.46 -29.27 -26.13
N ARG A 448 21.36 -28.56 -27.27
CA ARG A 448 20.56 -27.34 -27.39
C ARG A 448 19.08 -27.61 -27.15
N GLU A 449 18.60 -28.77 -27.57
CA GLU A 449 17.21 -29.22 -27.45
C GLU A 449 16.77 -29.36 -25.98
N TYR A 450 17.68 -29.73 -25.08
CA TYR A 450 17.43 -29.72 -23.65
C TYR A 450 17.11 -28.31 -23.17
N TRP A 451 17.96 -27.33 -23.52
CA TRP A 451 17.81 -25.94 -23.10
C TRP A 451 16.61 -25.24 -23.74
N GLU A 452 16.29 -25.56 -25.00
CA GLU A 452 15.03 -25.14 -25.63
C GLU A 452 13.82 -25.73 -24.89
N GLY A 453 13.93 -26.96 -24.40
CA GLY A 453 12.93 -27.61 -23.55
C GLY A 453 12.76 -26.93 -22.20
N VAL A 454 13.86 -26.61 -21.51
CA VAL A 454 13.85 -25.88 -20.24
C VAL A 454 13.20 -24.51 -20.42
N ARG A 455 13.55 -23.79 -21.50
CA ARG A 455 12.92 -22.51 -21.85
C ARG A 455 11.41 -22.66 -22.04
N ARG A 456 10.93 -23.70 -22.74
CA ARG A 456 9.48 -23.96 -22.90
C ARG A 456 8.78 -24.20 -21.57
N VAL A 457 9.38 -24.98 -20.67
CA VAL A 457 8.85 -25.22 -19.31
C VAL A 457 8.79 -23.91 -18.52
N ALA A 458 9.82 -23.08 -18.61
CA ALA A 458 9.86 -21.81 -17.91
C ALA A 458 8.84 -20.79 -18.47
N LEU A 459 8.63 -20.74 -19.79
CA LEU A 459 7.56 -19.93 -20.41
C LEU A 459 6.17 -20.36 -19.95
N GLU A 460 5.92 -21.67 -19.83
CA GLU A 460 4.68 -22.22 -19.29
C GLU A 460 4.46 -21.79 -17.82
N ILE A 461 5.52 -21.80 -17.00
CA ILE A 461 5.43 -21.30 -15.61
C ILE A 461 5.14 -19.80 -15.61
N TRP A 462 5.88 -19.01 -16.40
CA TRP A 462 5.70 -17.57 -16.47
C TRP A 462 4.26 -17.21 -16.81
N GLU A 463 3.73 -17.79 -17.88
CA GLU A 463 2.39 -17.47 -18.38
C GLU A 463 1.28 -18.09 -17.54
N ASN A 464 1.42 -19.37 -17.16
CA ASN A 464 0.28 -20.13 -16.68
C ASN A 464 0.21 -20.30 -15.16
N TRP A 465 1.28 -20.07 -14.41
CA TRP A 465 1.31 -20.29 -12.97
C TRP A 465 1.20 -18.98 -12.21
N HIS A 466 0.01 -18.69 -11.69
CA HIS A 466 -0.21 -17.46 -10.94
C HIS A 466 0.34 -17.58 -9.51
N ARG A 467 1.09 -16.56 -9.07
CA ARG A 467 1.72 -16.53 -7.73
C ARG A 467 0.73 -16.66 -6.56
N GLY A 468 -0.54 -16.33 -6.77
CA GLY A 468 -1.59 -16.51 -5.76
C GLY A 468 -1.99 -17.97 -5.50
N GLU A 469 -1.57 -18.90 -6.37
CA GLU A 469 -2.07 -20.28 -6.40
C GLU A 469 -1.00 -21.32 -6.07
N ILE A 470 0.25 -21.05 -6.45
CA ILE A 470 1.32 -22.06 -6.45
C ILE A 470 2.06 -22.20 -5.13
N PHE A 471 1.86 -21.27 -4.20
CA PHE A 471 2.52 -21.27 -2.89
C PHE A 471 1.55 -21.63 -1.77
N GLU A 472 2.08 -22.28 -0.75
CA GLU A 472 1.40 -22.47 0.53
C GLU A 472 2.08 -21.63 1.62
N VAL A 473 1.27 -21.13 2.56
CA VAL A 473 1.77 -20.49 3.79
C VAL A 473 1.86 -21.57 4.86
N LEU A 474 3.05 -21.83 5.38
CA LEU A 474 3.25 -22.90 6.36
C LEU A 474 2.75 -22.48 7.76
N PRO A 475 2.00 -23.34 8.47
CA PRO A 475 1.49 -23.04 9.81
C PRO A 475 2.61 -22.89 10.86
N GLY A 476 2.39 -22.04 11.87
CA GLY A 476 3.23 -21.97 13.09
C GLY A 476 4.32 -20.89 13.10
N GLU A 477 4.41 -20.06 12.06
CA GLU A 477 5.42 -18.99 11.95
C GLU A 477 4.86 -17.70 11.31
N VAL A 478 3.65 -17.27 11.72
CA VAL A 478 2.99 -16.03 11.27
C VAL A 478 2.97 -14.96 12.35
#